data_AF-A0A5C6FDY3-F1
#
_entry.id   AF-A0A5C6FDY3-F1
#
_cell.length_a   1.000
_cell.length_b   1.000
_cell.length_c   1.000
_cell.angle_alpha   90.00
_cell.angle_beta   90.00
_cell.angle_gamma   90.00
#
_symmetry.space_group_name_H-M   'P 1'
#
loop_
_entity.id
_entity.type
_entity.pdbx_description
1 polymer ?
#
loop_
_entity_poly.entity_id
_entity_poly.type
_entity_poly.pdbx_seq_one_letter_code
_entity_poly.pdbx_strand_id
1 'polypeptide(L)'
;MDHPVASWKPKTPAPDFGAVAWKLQSRWTAGVVKTPVYTATSKSSKMFGGRGGKRLKLSFHATHDLGVSQMFLNLRRNDADKAATWIGEDDLAPFRYRQKLPDAVLAKAPDQRPRLVLEFGGSYDKQRVEAFHRDCQKRHLPYEIW
;
A
#
# COMPACT_ATOMS: atom_id res chain seq x y z
N MET A 1 -0.49 5.98 11.49
CA MET A 1 0.69 5.16 11.16
C MET A 1 1.78 6.09 10.70
N ASP A 2 2.91 6.07 11.41
CA ASP A 2 4.01 7.01 11.18
C ASP A 2 5.22 6.36 10.47
N HIS A 3 5.30 5.03 10.51
CA HIS A 3 6.37 4.22 9.93
C HIS A 3 5.85 2.82 9.56
N PRO A 4 6.52 2.10 8.65
CA PRO A 4 6.15 0.73 8.29
C PRO A 4 6.34 -0.24 9.46
N VAL A 5 5.48 -1.26 9.58
CA VAL A 5 5.66 -2.36 10.54
C VAL A 5 6.92 -3.15 10.24
N ALA A 6 7.21 -3.35 8.97
CA ALA A 6 8.37 -4.08 8.49
C ALA A 6 8.87 -3.54 7.16
N SER A 7 10.19 -3.47 7.02
CA SER A 7 10.88 -3.18 5.77
C SER A 7 11.83 -4.33 5.47
N TRP A 8 11.89 -4.77 4.23
CA TRP A 8 12.80 -5.84 3.80
C TRP A 8 13.40 -5.54 2.43
N LYS A 9 14.64 -5.98 2.21
CA LYS A 9 15.32 -5.91 0.92
C LYS A 9 15.93 -7.26 0.53
N PRO A 10 16.09 -7.55 -0.77
CA PRO A 10 16.73 -8.78 -1.20
C PRO A 10 18.10 -8.97 -0.56
N LYS A 11 18.44 -10.23 -0.25
CA LYS A 11 19.69 -10.66 0.39
C LYS A 11 19.85 -10.27 1.87
N THR A 12 18.81 -9.74 2.53
CA THR A 12 18.76 -9.65 4.00
C THR A 12 17.89 -10.76 4.59
N PRO A 13 18.10 -11.14 5.86
CA PRO A 13 17.23 -12.09 6.55
C PRO A 13 15.75 -11.69 6.44
N ALA A 14 14.87 -12.68 6.33
CA ALA A 14 13.44 -12.45 6.36
C ALA A 14 13.04 -11.86 7.73
N PRO A 15 12.02 -10.98 7.78
CA PRO A 15 11.49 -10.52 9.06
C PRO A 15 10.79 -11.66 9.81
N ASP A 16 10.63 -11.52 11.12
CA ASP A 16 9.77 -12.41 11.89
C ASP A 16 8.30 -12.18 11.49
N PHE A 17 7.76 -13.09 10.68
CA PHE A 17 6.38 -12.99 10.19
C PHE A 17 5.34 -13.02 11.31
N GLY A 18 5.60 -13.72 12.41
CA GLY A 18 4.69 -13.77 13.56
C GLY A 18 4.64 -12.40 14.26
N ALA A 19 5.80 -11.81 14.52
CA ALA A 19 5.89 -10.49 15.13
C ALA A 19 5.27 -9.39 14.23
N VAL A 20 5.47 -9.48 12.91
CA VAL A 20 4.85 -8.56 11.95
C VAL A 20 3.32 -8.68 11.96
N ALA A 21 2.78 -9.90 11.86
CA ALA A 21 1.35 -10.14 11.90
C ALA A 21 0.73 -9.64 13.21
N TRP A 22 1.37 -9.92 14.36
CA TRP A 22 0.90 -9.43 15.65
C TRP A 22 0.82 -7.90 15.67
N LYS A 23 1.88 -7.19 15.25
CA LYS A 23 1.88 -5.72 15.19
C LYS A 23 0.79 -5.16 14.27
N LEU A 24 0.54 -5.80 13.13
CA LEU A 24 -0.54 -5.41 12.21
C LEU A 24 -1.90 -5.57 12.88
N GLN A 25 -2.17 -6.73 13.48
CA GLN A 25 -3.43 -7.02 14.15
C GLN A 25 -3.68 -6.16 15.39
N SER A 26 -2.64 -5.88 16.19
CA SER A 26 -2.75 -5.05 17.39
C SER A 26 -3.25 -3.63 17.12
N ARG A 27 -3.08 -3.11 15.90
CA ARG A 27 -3.59 -1.78 15.51
C ARG A 27 -5.12 -1.75 15.41
N TRP A 28 -5.77 -2.90 15.26
CA TRP A 28 -7.21 -3.03 15.10
C TRP A 28 -7.93 -3.35 16.41
N THR A 29 -7.29 -3.08 17.55
CA THR A 29 -7.87 -3.32 18.88
C THR A 29 -8.71 -2.14 19.37
N ALA A 30 -8.52 -0.95 18.81
CA ALA A 30 -9.32 0.22 19.13
C ALA A 30 -10.73 0.12 18.52
N GLY A 31 -11.70 0.73 19.20
CA GLY A 31 -13.08 0.79 18.71
C GLY A 31 -13.20 1.56 17.39
N VAL A 32 -14.25 1.25 16.62
CA VAL A 32 -14.53 1.92 15.34
C VAL A 32 -14.81 3.41 15.57
N VAL A 33 -14.09 4.27 14.85
CA VAL A 33 -14.29 5.73 14.88
C VAL A 33 -14.93 6.19 13.58
N LYS A 34 -16.04 6.94 13.68
CA LYS A 34 -16.65 7.59 12.51
C LYS A 34 -15.73 8.69 12.00
N THR A 35 -15.28 8.56 10.76
CA THR A 35 -14.36 9.52 10.14
C THR A 35 -15.04 10.12 8.90
N PRO A 36 -15.36 11.43 8.90
CA PRO A 36 -15.81 12.12 7.69
C PRO A 36 -14.70 12.12 6.64
N VAL A 37 -15.02 11.71 5.41
CA VAL A 37 -14.05 11.62 4.31
C VAL A 37 -14.61 12.28 3.07
N TYR A 38 -13.73 12.92 2.30
CA TYR A 38 -14.08 13.56 1.03
C TYR A 38 -13.43 12.79 -0.11
N THR A 39 -14.18 12.56 -1.18
CA THR A 39 -13.67 11.94 -2.40
C THR A 39 -13.65 12.95 -3.52
N ALA A 40 -12.66 12.83 -4.41
CA ALA A 40 -12.56 13.72 -5.56
C ALA A 40 -13.76 13.53 -6.49
N THR A 41 -14.32 14.64 -6.97
CA THR A 41 -15.34 14.59 -8.02
C THR A 41 -14.71 14.14 -9.33
N SER A 42 -15.52 13.60 -10.25
CA SER A 42 -15.06 13.27 -11.61
C SER A 42 -14.38 14.45 -12.32
N LYS A 43 -14.80 15.70 -12.06
CA LYS A 43 -14.17 16.91 -12.62
C LYS A 43 -12.77 17.12 -12.06
N SER A 44 -12.64 17.07 -10.73
CA SER A 44 -11.36 17.25 -10.04
C SER A 44 -10.34 16.18 -10.48
N SER A 45 -10.76 14.91 -10.53
CA SER A 45 -9.86 13.82 -10.93
C SER A 45 -9.34 13.99 -12.35
N LYS A 46 -10.19 14.35 -13.31
CA LYS A 46 -9.75 14.65 -14.68
C LYS A 46 -8.76 15.81 -14.75
N MET A 47 -8.98 16.87 -13.96
CA MET A 47 -8.13 18.06 -13.93
C MET A 47 -6.72 17.77 -13.39
N PHE A 48 -6.61 16.87 -12.41
CA PHE A 48 -5.35 16.55 -11.73
C PHE A 48 -4.77 15.18 -12.14
N GLY A 49 -5.28 14.57 -13.23
CA GLY A 49 -4.78 13.29 -13.74
C GLY A 49 -5.10 12.07 -12.87
N GLY A 50 -6.02 12.19 -11.91
CA GLY A 50 -6.45 11.10 -11.04
C GLY A 50 -7.31 10.08 -11.77
N ARG A 51 -7.05 8.78 -11.51
CA ARG A 51 -7.92 7.68 -11.91
C ARG A 51 -8.84 7.34 -10.74
N GLY A 52 -10.07 7.84 -10.80
CA GLY A 52 -11.05 7.64 -9.72
C GLY A 52 -11.94 8.85 -9.54
N GLY A 53 -13.24 8.69 -9.80
CA GLY A 53 -14.22 9.78 -9.72
C GLY A 53 -15.61 9.27 -9.39
N LYS A 54 -15.69 8.11 -8.74
CA LYS A 54 -16.93 7.46 -8.33
C LYS A 54 -16.82 7.00 -6.87
N ARG A 55 -17.99 7.00 -6.23
CA ARG A 55 -18.35 6.43 -4.93
C ARG A 55 -17.46 5.23 -4.56
N LEU A 56 -17.03 5.14 -3.29
CA LEU A 56 -16.37 3.96 -2.72
C LEU A 56 -17.05 2.70 -3.24
N LYS A 57 -16.30 1.87 -3.99
CA LYS A 57 -16.88 0.69 -4.68
C LYS A 57 -17.62 -0.21 -3.70
N LEU A 58 -17.07 -0.38 -2.49
CA LEU A 58 -17.63 -1.15 -1.40
C LEU A 58 -17.29 -0.46 -0.07
N SER A 59 -18.24 -0.39 0.87
CA SER A 59 -18.06 0.29 2.16
C SER A 59 -16.95 -0.33 3.01
N PHE A 60 -16.71 -1.63 2.91
CA PHE A 60 -15.66 -2.32 3.66
C PHE A 60 -14.23 -2.06 3.14
N HIS A 61 -14.09 -1.52 1.92
CA HIS A 61 -12.78 -1.07 1.40
C HIS A 61 -12.38 0.30 1.95
N ALA A 62 -13.32 1.08 2.51
CA ALA A 62 -13.05 2.45 2.95
C ALA A 62 -11.89 2.54 3.94
N THR A 63 -11.85 1.62 4.91
CA THR A 63 -10.78 1.58 5.91
C THR A 63 -9.42 1.25 5.29
N HIS A 64 -9.42 0.36 4.29
CA HIS A 64 -8.23 0.03 3.53
C HIS A 64 -7.70 1.23 2.75
N ASP A 65 -8.56 1.87 1.96
CA ASP A 65 -8.21 3.02 1.12
C ASP A 65 -7.75 4.22 1.98
N LEU A 66 -8.32 4.38 3.18
CA LEU A 66 -7.85 5.37 4.15
C LEU A 66 -6.45 5.05 4.69
N GLY A 67 -6.16 3.77 4.96
CA GLY A 67 -4.84 3.31 5.34
C GLY A 67 -3.79 3.62 4.27
N VAL A 68 -4.08 3.28 3.01
CA VAL A 68 -3.22 3.59 1.85
C VAL A 68 -3.06 5.10 1.66
N SER A 69 -4.14 5.87 1.81
CA SER A 69 -4.09 7.34 1.76
C SER A 69 -3.20 7.91 2.85
N GLN A 70 -3.24 7.35 4.07
CA GLN A 70 -2.37 7.75 5.16
C GLN A 70 -0.90 7.44 4.86
N MET A 71 -0.58 6.29 4.26
CA MET A 71 0.78 5.95 3.82
C MET A 71 1.31 6.99 2.83
N PHE A 72 0.52 7.34 1.81
CA PHE A 72 0.91 8.37 0.83
C PHE A 72 1.14 9.73 1.48
N LEU A 73 0.23 10.17 2.37
CA LEU A 73 0.36 11.46 3.06
C LEU A 73 1.58 11.49 3.98
N ASN A 74 1.89 10.39 4.67
CA ASN A 74 3.10 10.27 5.48
C ASN A 74 4.35 10.36 4.59
N LEU A 75 4.40 9.58 3.50
CA LEU A 75 5.52 9.61 2.57
C LEU A 75 5.73 11.01 1.99
N ARG A 76 4.65 11.66 1.54
CA ARG A 76 4.71 13.03 0.98
C ARG A 76 5.19 14.06 1.98
N ARG A 77 4.86 13.90 3.27
CA ARG A 77 5.32 14.80 4.34
C ARG A 77 6.82 14.63 4.62
N ASN A 78 7.31 13.40 4.59
CA ASN A 78 8.67 13.08 5.03
C ASN A 78 9.69 13.02 3.88
N ASP A 79 9.26 12.74 2.65
CA ASP A 79 10.11 12.52 1.48
C ASP A 79 9.33 12.80 0.19
N ALA A 80 9.27 14.07 -0.21
CA ALA A 80 8.51 14.52 -1.37
C ALA A 80 8.99 13.87 -2.68
N ASP A 81 10.28 13.58 -2.81
CA ASP A 81 10.86 12.97 -4.00
C ASP A 81 10.42 11.51 -4.16
N LYS A 82 10.37 10.74 -3.06
CA LYS A 82 9.78 9.40 -3.11
C LYS A 82 8.29 9.46 -3.43
N ALA A 83 7.55 10.37 -2.80
CA ALA A 83 6.12 10.51 -3.05
C ALA A 83 5.81 10.88 -4.50
N ALA A 84 6.67 11.65 -5.18
CA ALA A 84 6.54 11.96 -6.60
C ALA A 84 6.66 10.72 -7.51
N THR A 85 7.20 9.62 -7.00
CA THR A 85 7.36 8.34 -7.71
C THR A 85 6.37 7.27 -7.27
N TRP A 86 5.38 7.65 -6.46
CA TRP A 86 4.29 6.78 -6.05
C TRP A 86 3.38 6.44 -7.22
N ILE A 87 3.10 5.16 -7.40
CA ILE A 87 2.11 4.65 -8.36
C ILE A 87 1.16 3.74 -7.61
N GLY A 88 -0.12 4.11 -7.57
CA GLY A 88 -1.15 3.38 -6.84
C GLY A 88 -1.72 2.18 -7.61
N GLU A 89 -2.51 1.37 -6.91
CA GLU A 89 -3.18 0.16 -7.43
C GLU A 89 -3.87 0.38 -8.78
N ASP A 90 -4.74 1.39 -8.91
CA ASP A 90 -5.51 1.67 -10.13
C ASP A 90 -4.61 2.01 -11.34
N ASP A 91 -3.44 2.60 -11.08
CA ASP A 91 -2.46 2.89 -12.13
C ASP A 91 -1.62 1.67 -12.51
N LEU A 92 -1.38 0.77 -11.55
CA LEU A 92 -0.63 -0.48 -11.73
C LEU A 92 -1.45 -1.60 -12.36
N ALA A 93 -2.76 -1.67 -12.08
CA ALA A 93 -3.62 -2.77 -12.47
C ALA A 93 -3.52 -3.15 -13.96
N PRO A 94 -3.51 -2.21 -14.92
CA PRO A 94 -3.36 -2.53 -16.35
C PRO A 94 -2.04 -3.21 -16.71
N PHE A 95 -0.98 -3.01 -15.92
CA PHE A 95 0.37 -3.50 -16.18
C PHE A 95 0.69 -4.80 -15.42
N ARG A 96 -0.25 -5.29 -14.61
CA ARG A 96 -0.07 -6.46 -13.73
C ARG A 96 -0.99 -7.61 -14.12
N TYR A 97 -0.79 -8.14 -15.32
CA TYR A 97 -1.55 -9.32 -15.78
C TYR A 97 -1.13 -10.59 -15.02
N ARG A 98 -2.07 -11.23 -14.31
CA ARG A 98 -1.87 -12.47 -13.51
C ARG A 98 -0.78 -12.39 -12.45
N GLN A 99 -0.42 -11.18 -12.02
CA GLN A 99 0.51 -10.96 -10.91
C GLN A 99 -0.24 -10.44 -9.69
N LYS A 100 0.28 -10.71 -8.50
CA LYS A 100 -0.22 -10.05 -7.28
C LYS A 100 -0.06 -8.53 -7.44
N LEU A 101 -1.16 -7.82 -7.26
CA LEU A 101 -1.25 -6.37 -7.34
C LEU A 101 -1.02 -5.80 -5.93
N PRO A 102 0.04 -5.02 -5.70
CA PRO A 102 0.24 -4.33 -4.43
C PRO A 102 -0.58 -3.04 -4.38
N ASP A 103 -0.77 -2.50 -3.18
CA ASP A 103 -1.51 -1.24 -2.98
C ASP A 103 -0.81 -0.06 -3.63
N ALA A 104 0.52 -0.05 -3.58
CA ALA A 104 1.34 0.91 -4.31
C ALA A 104 2.77 0.42 -4.54
N VAL A 105 3.47 1.12 -5.42
CA VAL A 105 4.92 0.97 -5.60
C VAL A 105 5.59 2.33 -5.75
N LEU A 106 6.92 2.36 -5.54
CA LEU A 106 7.77 3.46 -5.98
C LEU A 106 8.49 3.07 -7.28
N ALA A 107 8.14 3.71 -8.38
CA ALA A 107 8.70 3.42 -9.71
C ALA A 107 8.76 4.70 -10.55
N LYS A 108 9.53 4.69 -11.65
CA LYS A 108 9.55 5.83 -12.58
C LYS A 108 8.32 5.85 -13.50
N ALA A 109 7.76 4.68 -13.80
CA ALA A 109 6.54 4.51 -14.59
C ALA A 109 5.84 3.18 -14.21
N PRO A 110 4.53 3.02 -14.48
CA PRO A 110 3.74 1.85 -14.03
C PRO A 110 4.19 0.50 -14.61
N ASP A 111 4.78 0.51 -15.79
CA ASP A 111 5.30 -0.65 -16.52
C ASP A 111 6.75 -1.01 -16.14
N GLN A 112 7.44 -0.13 -15.39
CA GLN A 112 8.82 -0.33 -15.00
C GLN A 112 8.96 -1.13 -13.70
N ARG A 113 10.12 -1.76 -13.54
CA ARG A 113 10.45 -2.50 -12.32
C ARG A 113 10.42 -1.54 -11.11
N PRO A 114 9.63 -1.85 -10.08
CA PRO A 114 9.54 -0.98 -8.91
C PRO A 114 10.82 -1.05 -8.09
N ARG A 115 11.20 0.10 -7.53
CA ARG A 115 12.29 0.24 -6.55
C ARG A 115 11.86 -0.16 -5.15
N LEU A 116 10.56 -0.11 -4.85
CA LEU A 116 9.96 -0.49 -3.57
C LEU A 116 8.49 -0.87 -3.78
N VAL A 117 8.06 -1.94 -3.13
CA VAL A 117 6.65 -2.33 -3.03
C VAL A 117 6.08 -1.85 -1.70
N LEU A 118 4.88 -1.30 -1.69
CA LEU A 118 4.21 -0.77 -0.51
C LEU A 118 2.87 -1.50 -0.35
N GLU A 119 2.66 -2.13 0.80
CA GLU A 119 1.44 -2.85 1.12
C GLU A 119 0.88 -2.34 2.45
N PHE A 120 -0.39 -1.96 2.47
CA PHE A 120 -1.14 -1.71 3.70
C PHE A 120 -1.48 -3.07 4.33
N GLY A 121 -0.76 -3.43 5.39
CA GLY A 121 -0.83 -4.79 5.94
C GLY A 121 -2.14 -5.12 6.64
N GLY A 122 -3.06 -4.16 6.80
CA GLY A 122 -4.38 -4.37 7.39
C GLY A 122 -4.33 -5.22 8.66
N SER A 123 -5.17 -6.25 8.73
CA SER A 123 -5.17 -7.28 9.78
C SER A 123 -4.53 -8.60 9.33
N TYR A 124 -3.51 -8.55 8.44
CA TYR A 124 -2.85 -9.74 7.90
C TYR A 124 -2.38 -10.67 9.02
N ASP A 125 -2.67 -11.95 8.85
CA ASP A 125 -2.10 -13.02 9.67
C ASP A 125 -0.67 -13.38 9.20
N LYS A 126 -0.02 -14.27 9.96
CA LYS A 126 1.34 -14.74 9.64
C LYS A 126 1.42 -15.35 8.24
N GLN A 127 0.42 -16.13 7.82
CA GLN A 127 0.43 -16.82 6.52
C GLN A 127 0.37 -15.82 5.38
N ARG A 128 -0.44 -14.76 5.51
CA ARG A 128 -0.58 -13.72 4.50
C ARG A 128 0.67 -12.83 4.40
N VAL A 129 1.29 -12.49 5.54
CA VAL A 129 2.60 -11.81 5.58
C VAL A 129 3.67 -12.67 4.88
N GLU A 130 3.73 -13.96 5.21
CA GLU A 130 4.70 -14.89 4.61
C GLU A 130 4.47 -15.07 3.11
N ALA A 131 3.23 -15.21 2.65
CA ALA A 131 2.89 -15.31 1.23
C ALA A 131 3.31 -14.05 0.46
N PHE A 132 3.07 -12.87 1.03
CA PHE A 132 3.54 -11.60 0.46
C PHE A 132 5.08 -11.55 0.39
N HIS A 133 5.77 -11.94 1.47
CA HIS A 133 7.23 -12.01 1.50
C HIS A 133 7.77 -12.93 0.39
N ARG A 134 7.27 -14.16 0.29
CA ARG A 134 7.71 -15.15 -0.71
C ARG A 134 7.55 -14.63 -2.14
N ASP A 135 6.44 -13.95 -2.42
CA ASP A 135 6.19 -13.35 -3.73
C ASP A 135 7.16 -12.19 -4.04
N CYS A 136 7.45 -11.31 -3.07
CA CYS A 136 8.46 -10.26 -3.23
C CYS A 136 9.88 -10.83 -3.35
N GLN A 137 10.20 -11.87 -2.57
CA GLN A 137 11.48 -12.57 -2.58
C GLN A 137 11.73 -13.22 -3.95
N LYS A 138 10.76 -13.97 -4.48
CA LYS A 138 10.84 -14.59 -5.81
C LYS A 138 11.10 -13.56 -6.90
N ARG A 139 10.48 -12.37 -6.79
CA ARG A 139 10.62 -11.27 -7.75
C ARG A 139 11.84 -10.37 -7.48
N HIS A 140 12.60 -10.62 -6.41
CA HIS A 140 13.72 -9.81 -5.97
C HIS A 140 13.32 -8.32 -5.83
N LEU A 141 12.18 -8.07 -5.17
CA LEU A 141 11.64 -6.73 -4.93
C LEU A 141 11.72 -6.40 -3.43
N PRO A 142 12.35 -5.29 -3.03
CA PRO A 142 12.24 -4.82 -1.66
C PRO A 142 10.81 -4.34 -1.39
N TYR A 143 10.40 -4.37 -0.12
CA TYR A 143 9.07 -3.97 0.27
C TYR A 143 9.03 -3.29 1.63
N GLU A 144 7.92 -2.59 1.86
CA GLU A 144 7.46 -2.18 3.18
C GLU A 144 6.02 -2.67 3.39
N ILE A 145 5.78 -3.24 4.56
CA ILE A 145 4.44 -3.54 5.04
C ILE A 145 4.08 -2.48 6.07
N TRP A 146 3.04 -1.74 5.77
CA TRP A 146 2.64 -0.56 6.52
C TRP A 146 1.62 -0.83 7.57
#